data_AF-A0AAU4RKJ9-F1
#
_entry.id   AF-A0AAU4RKJ9-F1
#
_cell.length_a   1.000
_cell.length_b   1.000
_cell.length_c   1.000
_cell.angle_alpha   90.00
_cell.angle_beta   90.00
_cell.angle_gamma   90.00
#
_symmetry.space_group_name_H-M   'P 1'
#
loop_
_entity.id
_entity.type
_entity.pdbx_description
1 polymer ?
#
loop_
_entity_poly.entity_id
_entity_poly.type
_entity_poly.pdbx_seq_one_letter_code
_entity_poly.pdbx_strand_id
1 'polypeptide(L)'
;MTEHEILRAPAMTEADIAELLALRGTGRVTHAFLARLAAHFLKAEIDGVLNPARHLAAYLGVERQTVLTYMRMARRNGLIITRH
;
A
#
# COMPACT_ATOMS: atom_id res chain seq x y z
N MET A 1 -4.05 18.30 1.30
CA MET A 1 -5.13 17.33 1.55
C MET A 1 -6.28 18.07 2.17
N THR A 2 -7.47 18.01 1.59
CA THR A 2 -8.67 18.63 2.19
C THR A 2 -9.28 17.71 3.25
N GLU A 3 -10.04 18.25 4.19
CA GLU A 3 -10.67 17.52 5.31
C GLU A 3 -11.51 16.31 4.85
N HIS A 4 -12.17 16.42 3.70
CA HIS A 4 -12.93 15.33 3.09
C HIS A 4 -12.06 14.18 2.53
N GLU A 5 -10.79 14.42 2.21
CA GLU A 5 -9.85 13.36 1.78
C GLU A 5 -9.32 12.54 2.97
N ILE A 6 -9.35 13.11 4.18
CA ILE A 6 -8.90 12.45 5.42
C ILE A 6 -9.93 11.40 5.85
N LEU A 7 -11.22 11.68 5.69
CA LEU A 7 -12.33 10.76 6.02
C LEU A 7 -12.42 9.52 5.12
N ARG A 8 -11.59 9.42 4.08
CA ARG A 8 -11.52 8.27 3.17
C ARG A 8 -10.12 7.69 3.03
N ALA A 9 -9.21 7.97 3.96
CA ALA A 9 -7.89 7.35 3.97
C ALA A 9 -7.98 5.87 4.39
N PRO A 10 -7.05 5.00 3.96
CA PRO A 10 -6.90 3.66 4.52
C PRO A 10 -6.85 3.72 6.04
N ALA A 11 -7.65 2.89 6.71
CA ALA A 11 -7.57 2.71 8.15
C ALA A 11 -6.26 1.99 8.50
N MET A 12 -5.18 2.75 8.58
CA MET A 12 -3.85 2.31 8.97
C MET A 12 -3.46 3.01 10.26
N THR A 13 -3.04 2.23 11.25
CA THR A 13 -2.48 2.76 12.48
C THR A 13 -1.05 3.24 12.22
N GLU A 14 -0.51 4.08 13.12
CA GLU A 14 0.90 4.48 13.06
C GLU A 14 1.84 3.27 13.10
N ALA A 15 1.47 2.22 13.84
CA ALA A 15 2.22 0.96 13.88
C ALA A 15 2.25 0.24 12.52
N ASP A 16 1.14 0.21 11.79
CA ASP A 16 1.10 -0.38 10.44
C ASP A 16 1.99 0.40 9.46
N ILE A 17 1.99 1.74 9.56
CA ILE A 17 2.83 2.61 8.73
C ILE A 17 4.30 2.39 9.06
N ALA A 18 4.65 2.35 10.35
CA ALA A 18 6.01 2.09 10.81
C ALA A 18 6.50 0.70 10.36
N GLU A 19 5.66 -0.33 10.44
CA GLU A 19 5.97 -1.67 9.93
C GLU A 19 6.25 -1.64 8.42
N LEU A 20 5.40 -0.98 7.63
CA LEU A 20 5.60 -0.86 6.19
C LEU A 20 6.90 -0.13 5.84
N LEU A 21 7.22 0.96 6.54
CA LEU A 21 8.45 1.72 6.35
C LEU A 21 9.68 0.88 6.72
N ALA A 22 9.62 0.14 7.83
CA ALA A 22 10.69 -0.76 8.25
C ALA A 22 10.93 -1.89 7.22
N LEU A 23 9.85 -2.51 6.71
CA LEU A 23 9.94 -3.55 5.68
C LEU A 23 10.47 -3.01 4.34
N ARG A 24 10.13 -1.76 3.99
CA ARG A 24 10.63 -1.10 2.79
C ARG A 24 12.14 -0.86 2.89
N GLY A 25 12.64 -0.45 4.06
CA GLY A 25 14.06 -0.22 4.32
C GLY A 25 14.70 0.79 3.35
N THR A 26 16.00 0.68 3.09
CA THR A 26 16.72 1.51 2.10
C THR A 26 17.22 0.71 0.88
N GLY A 27 17.00 -0.61 0.90
CA GLY A 27 17.57 -1.55 -0.06
C GLY A 27 16.58 -2.07 -1.10
N ARG A 28 16.84 -3.31 -1.55
CA ARG A 28 16.01 -4.00 -2.54
C ARG A 28 14.61 -4.27 -1.99
N VAL A 29 13.61 -4.07 -2.83
CA VAL A 29 12.20 -4.42 -2.56
C VAL A 29 12.08 -5.91 -2.24
N THR A 30 11.56 -6.22 -1.04
CA THR A 30 11.42 -7.59 -0.53
C THR A 30 10.01 -8.16 -0.73
N HIS A 31 9.87 -9.48 -0.73
CA HIS A 31 8.54 -10.12 -0.78
C HIS A 31 7.71 -9.80 0.45
N ALA A 32 8.33 -9.69 1.63
CA ALA A 32 7.64 -9.34 2.88
C ALA A 32 7.00 -7.94 2.78
N PHE A 33 7.75 -6.96 2.27
CA PHE A 33 7.20 -5.62 1.99
C PHE A 33 6.06 -5.68 0.97
N LEU A 34 6.25 -6.36 -0.16
CA LEU A 34 5.24 -6.45 -1.21
C LEU A 34 3.94 -7.11 -0.71
N ALA A 35 4.05 -8.19 0.05
CA ALA A 35 2.90 -8.89 0.61
C ALA A 35 2.15 -8.00 1.62
N ARG A 36 2.87 -7.33 2.52
CA ARG A 36 2.27 -6.44 3.52
C ARG A 36 1.61 -5.22 2.87
N LEU A 37 2.29 -4.57 1.93
CA LEU A 37 1.74 -3.45 1.17
C LEU A 37 0.47 -3.85 0.42
N ALA A 38 0.49 -5.03 -0.23
CA ALA A 38 -0.66 -5.55 -0.94
C ALA A 38 -1.85 -5.82 -0.02
N ALA A 39 -1.63 -6.35 1.18
CA ALA A 39 -2.68 -6.58 2.16
C ALA A 39 -3.37 -5.26 2.56
N HIS A 40 -2.60 -4.21 2.85
CA HIS A 40 -3.18 -2.89 3.16
C HIS A 40 -3.89 -2.26 1.97
N PHE A 41 -3.35 -2.43 0.76
CA PHE A 41 -3.97 -1.93 -0.46
C PHE A 41 -5.34 -2.57 -0.71
N LEU A 42 -5.40 -3.91 -0.67
CA LEU A 42 -6.65 -4.66 -0.91
C LEU A 42 -7.67 -4.40 0.19
N LYS A 43 -7.23 -4.32 1.45
CA LYS A 43 -8.10 -3.95 2.57
C LYS A 43 -8.73 -2.58 2.33
N ALA A 44 -7.93 -1.58 1.93
CA ALA A 44 -8.43 -0.25 1.61
C ALA A 44 -9.42 -0.26 0.43
N GLU A 45 -9.19 -1.08 -0.60
CA GLU A 45 -10.17 -1.26 -1.69
C GLU A 45 -11.50 -1.84 -1.18
N ILE A 46 -11.45 -2.87 -0.33
CA ILE A 46 -12.63 -3.49 0.29
C ILE A 46 -13.38 -2.49 1.16
N ASP A 47 -12.66 -1.66 1.90
CA ASP A 47 -13.21 -0.61 2.76
C ASP A 47 -13.74 0.60 1.95
N GLY A 48 -13.65 0.57 0.61
CA GLY A 48 -14.19 1.62 -0.27
C GLY A 48 -13.34 2.88 -0.31
N VAL A 49 -12.06 2.81 0.06
CA VAL A 49 -11.13 3.94 0.03
C VAL A 49 -10.93 4.42 -1.41
N LEU A 50 -11.12 5.72 -1.61
CA LEU A 50 -10.86 6.35 -2.89
C LEU A 50 -9.35 6.49 -3.11
N ASN A 51 -8.83 5.94 -4.22
CA ASN A 51 -7.40 5.97 -4.57
C ASN A 51 -6.44 5.45 -3.47
N PRO A 52 -6.53 4.17 -3.06
CA PRO A 52 -5.64 3.60 -2.03
C PRO A 52 -4.15 3.78 -2.34
N ALA A 53 -3.79 3.67 -3.63
CA ALA A 53 -2.44 3.90 -4.12
C ALA A 53 -1.86 5.26 -3.72
N ARG A 54 -2.69 6.32 -3.74
CA ARG A 54 -2.25 7.69 -3.43
C ARG A 54 -1.98 7.85 -1.94
N HIS A 55 -2.83 7.27 -1.09
CA HIS A 55 -2.65 7.33 0.36
C HIS A 55 -1.42 6.54 0.81
N LEU A 56 -1.25 5.31 0.30
CA LEU A 56 -0.07 4.50 0.57
C LEU A 56 1.21 5.16 0.06
N ALA A 57 1.14 5.86 -1.07
CA ALA A 57 2.27 6.62 -1.60
C ALA A 57 2.70 7.76 -0.66
N ALA A 58 1.72 8.46 -0.06
CA ALA A 58 2.00 9.49 0.94
C ALA A 58 2.68 8.91 2.20
N TYR A 59 2.19 7.77 2.71
CA TYR A 59 2.82 7.11 3.87
C TYR A 59 4.25 6.65 3.61
N LEU A 60 4.52 6.17 2.40
CA LEU A 60 5.84 5.67 2.00
C LEU A 60 6.79 6.77 1.50
N GLY A 61 6.31 8.01 1.33
CA GLY A 61 7.09 9.10 0.75
C GLY A 61 7.50 8.85 -0.71
N VAL A 62 6.65 8.18 -1.48
CA VAL A 62 6.91 7.84 -2.90
C VAL A 62 5.80 8.35 -3.81
N GLU A 63 5.99 8.23 -5.12
CA GLU A 63 4.93 8.53 -6.08
C GLU A 63 3.86 7.43 -6.14
N ARG A 64 2.62 7.81 -6.47
CA ARG A 64 1.51 6.87 -6.70
C ARG A 64 1.88 5.75 -7.68
N GLN A 65 2.60 6.09 -8.75
CA GLN A 65 3.00 5.13 -9.77
C GLN A 65 3.97 4.06 -9.24
N THR A 66 4.78 4.41 -8.24
CA THR A 66 5.67 3.47 -7.56
C THR A 66 4.87 2.43 -6.78
N VAL A 67 3.82 2.85 -6.06
CA VAL A 67 2.90 1.91 -5.36
C VAL A 67 2.22 0.97 -6.36
N LEU A 68 1.70 1.48 -7.47
CA LEU A 68 1.10 0.64 -8.53
C LEU A 68 2.11 -0.35 -9.13
N THR A 69 3.38 0.05 -9.20
CA THR A 69 4.46 -0.84 -9.64
C THR A 69 4.72 -1.95 -8.63
N TYR A 70 4.73 -1.64 -7.33
CA TYR A 70 4.82 -2.66 -6.28
C TYR A 70 3.64 -3.62 -6.32
N MET A 71 2.41 -3.14 -6.56
CA MET A 71 1.24 -4.03 -6.71
C MET A 71 1.38 -4.98 -7.90
N ARG A 72 1.91 -4.51 -9.04
CA ARG A 72 2.23 -5.37 -10.20
C ARG A 72 3.30 -6.40 -9.86
N MET A 73 4.33 -6.03 -9.10
CA MET A 73 5.36 -6.96 -8.62
C MET A 73 4.78 -8.00 -7.67
N ALA A 74 3.92 -7.60 -6.73
CA ALA A 74 3.25 -8.51 -5.81
C ALA A 74 2.40 -9.55 -6.56
N ARG A 75 1.64 -9.11 -7.58
CA ARG A 75 0.88 -10.01 -8.47
C ARG A 75 1.78 -10.97 -9.25
N ARG A 76 2.86 -10.47 -9.86
CA ARG A 76 3.80 -11.31 -10.63
C ARG A 76 4.48 -12.38 -9.76
N ASN A 77 4.71 -12.08 -8.49
CA ASN A 77 5.29 -13.01 -7.52
C ASN A 77 4.24 -13.92 -6.84
N GLY A 78 2.97 -13.89 -7.27
CA GLY A 78 1.91 -14.71 -6.70
C GLY A 78 1.50 -14.35 -5.28
N LEU A 79 1.90 -13.17 -4.79
CA LEU A 79 1.59 -12.69 -3.43
C LEU A 79 0.16 -12.15 -3.31
N ILE A 80 -0.53 -11.96 -4.43
CA ILE A 80 -1.93 -11.56 -4.50
C ILE A 80 -2.65 -12.52 -5.44
N ILE A 81 -3.66 -13.22 -4.93
CA ILE A 81 -4.55 -14.04 -5.74
C ILE A 81 -5.70 -13.15 -6.20
N THR A 82 -5.59 -12.61 -7.42
CA THR A 82 -6.75 -12.01 -8.08
C THR A 82 -7.60 -13.17 -8.57
N ARG A 83 -8.71 -13.48 -7.88
CA ARG A 83 -9.75 -14.32 -8.47
C ARG A 83 -10.35 -13.52 -9.63
N HIS A 84 -10.10 -14.00 -10.84
CA HIS A 84 -10.73 -13.52 -12.07
C HIS A 84 -12.22 -13.82 -12.06
#